data_AF-A0A257YYA6-F1
#
_entry.id   AF-A0A257YYA6-F1
#
_cell.length_a   1.000
_cell.length_b   1.000
_cell.length_c   1.000
_cell.angle_alpha   90.00
_cell.angle_beta   90.00
_cell.angle_gamma   90.00
#
_symmetry.space_group_name_H-M   'P 1'
#
loop_
_entity.id
_entity.type
_entity.pdbx_description
1 polymer ?
#
loop_
_entity_poly.entity_id
_entity_poly.type
_entity_poly.pdbx_seq_one_letter_code
_entity_poly.pdbx_strand_id
1 'polypeptide(L)'
;MLRLKIDRPSLIPALATLVTAGAGGLAFAVLGLPAPWMCGALVAVTVLTLCGAPARLPEPLRFACFTVLGCSMGTALTPEMMQKAVTWPVSMSFLALSIVGVMACVTLFLRKVAGWNLATAYYASVPGALSAVIAMAQASDADMRRVAFAQAMRLFLLVALLTQILGGASGPAPVAAPVLSPLPDLAVLLLASFAGSL
;
A
#
# COMPACT_ATOMS: atom_id res chain seq x y z
N MET A 1 -18.38 -10.85 22.92
CA MET A 1 -18.37 -12.27 22.48
C MET A 1 -18.40 -12.33 20.95
N LEU A 2 -17.29 -12.09 20.26
CA LEU A 2 -17.24 -12.25 18.80
C LEU A 2 -16.37 -13.47 18.51
N ARG A 3 -17.05 -14.55 18.12
CA ARG A 3 -16.44 -15.80 17.67
C ARG A 3 -15.41 -15.45 16.60
N LEU A 4 -14.15 -15.78 16.88
CA LEU A 4 -13.12 -16.04 15.88
C LEU A 4 -13.67 -17.10 14.92
N LYS A 5 -14.47 -16.68 13.94
CA LYS A 5 -14.89 -17.51 12.83
C LYS A 5 -13.73 -17.50 11.83
N ILE A 6 -12.62 -18.07 12.27
CA ILE A 6 -11.61 -18.62 11.37
C ILE A 6 -12.31 -19.81 10.74
N ASP A 7 -13.10 -19.56 9.70
CA ASP A 7 -13.67 -20.63 8.89
C ASP A 7 -12.47 -21.37 8.28
N ARG A 8 -12.19 -22.58 8.81
CA ARG A 8 -11.17 -23.51 8.29
C ARG A 8 -11.14 -23.65 6.75
N PRO A 9 -12.26 -23.54 5.99
CA PRO A 9 -12.19 -23.56 4.52
C PRO A 9 -11.53 -22.33 3.87
N SER A 10 -11.23 -21.25 4.61
CA SER A 10 -10.61 -20.02 4.08
C SER A 10 -9.09 -19.92 4.25
N LEU A 11 -8.48 -20.82 5.03
CA LEU A 11 -7.03 -20.81 5.30
C LEU A 11 -6.21 -21.34 4.13
N ILE A 12 -6.71 -22.35 3.44
CA ILE A 12 -6.05 -22.97 2.28
C ILE A 12 -5.84 -21.94 1.14
N PRO A 13 -6.88 -21.19 0.69
CA PRO A 13 -6.67 -20.17 -0.34
C PRO A 13 -5.79 -19.01 0.14
N ALA A 14 -5.83 -18.66 1.43
CA ALA A 14 -4.97 -17.63 2.00
C ALA A 14 -3.49 -18.03 1.97
N LEU A 15 -3.17 -19.25 2.41
CA LEU A 15 -1.82 -19.80 2.34
C LEU A 15 -1.34 -19.91 0.89
N ALA A 16 -2.19 -20.41 -0.01
CA ALA A 16 -1.86 -20.50 -1.43
C ALA A 16 -1.54 -19.12 -2.03
N THR A 17 -2.31 -18.09 -1.67
CA THR A 17 -2.09 -16.71 -2.10
C THR A 17 -0.79 -16.14 -1.52
N LEU A 18 -0.49 -16.41 -0.24
CA LEU A 18 0.72 -15.92 0.41
C LEU A 18 1.99 -16.56 -0.17
N VAL A 19 1.95 -17.86 -0.41
CA VAL A 19 3.06 -18.62 -0.99
C VAL A 19 3.32 -18.20 -2.44
N THR A 20 2.27 -18.06 -3.26
CA THR A 20 2.43 -17.56 -4.64
C THR A 20 2.90 -16.11 -4.67
N ALA A 21 2.39 -15.24 -3.80
CA ALA A 21 2.85 -13.87 -3.69
C ALA A 21 4.35 -13.81 -3.31
N GLY A 22 4.76 -14.60 -2.32
CA GLY A 22 6.16 -14.70 -1.89
C GLY A 22 7.07 -15.26 -2.98
N ALA A 23 6.64 -16.32 -3.68
CA ALA A 23 7.38 -16.91 -4.80
C ALA A 23 7.54 -15.92 -5.96
N GLY A 24 6.48 -15.19 -6.32
CA GLY A 24 6.54 -14.14 -7.33
C GLY A 24 7.49 -13.01 -6.95
N GLY A 25 7.43 -12.56 -5.70
CA GLY A 25 8.33 -11.55 -5.15
C GLY A 25 9.80 -11.98 -5.18
N LEU A 26 10.10 -13.21 -4.77
CA LEU A 26 11.43 -13.80 -4.83
C LEU A 26 11.95 -13.92 -6.26
N ALA A 27 11.13 -14.43 -7.19
CA ALA A 27 11.50 -14.53 -8.59
C ALA A 27 11.89 -13.15 -9.17
N PHE A 28 11.10 -12.12 -8.89
CA PHE A 28 11.38 -10.75 -9.35
C PHE A 28 12.58 -10.12 -8.63
N ALA A 29 12.85 -10.52 -7.38
CA ALA A 29 14.02 -10.06 -6.64
C ALA A 29 15.32 -10.62 -7.24
N VAL A 30 15.31 -11.90 -7.64
CA VAL A 30 16.45 -12.52 -8.35
C VAL A 30 16.67 -11.88 -9.72
N LEU A 31 15.61 -11.42 -10.39
CA LEU A 31 15.70 -10.70 -11.66
C LEU A 31 16.17 -9.24 -11.53
N GLY A 32 16.36 -8.73 -10.30
CA GLY A 32 16.85 -7.36 -10.08
C GLY A 32 15.86 -6.26 -10.48
N LEU A 33 14.56 -6.58 -10.57
CA LEU A 33 13.54 -5.62 -10.97
C LEU A 33 13.24 -4.62 -9.83
N PRO A 34 12.89 -3.36 -10.15
CA PRO A 34 12.50 -2.38 -9.14
C PRO A 34 11.17 -2.78 -8.49
N ALA A 35 11.06 -2.58 -7.17
CA ALA A 35 9.92 -3.01 -6.35
C ALA A 35 9.53 -4.50 -6.53
N PRO A 36 10.49 -5.44 -6.41
CA PRO A 36 10.31 -6.83 -6.83
C PRO A 36 9.22 -7.55 -6.03
N TRP A 37 9.15 -7.28 -4.73
CA TRP A 37 8.15 -7.87 -3.85
C TRP A 37 6.72 -7.44 -4.18
N MET A 38 6.51 -6.22 -4.67
CA MET A 38 5.17 -5.74 -5.03
C MET A 38 4.77 -6.20 -6.42
N CYS A 39 5.63 -5.97 -7.42
CA CYS A 39 5.35 -6.34 -8.80
C CYS A 39 5.25 -7.87 -8.95
N GLY A 40 6.20 -8.61 -8.36
CA GLY A 40 6.21 -10.07 -8.37
C GLY A 40 4.99 -10.67 -7.68
N ALA A 41 4.60 -10.14 -6.51
CA ALA A 41 3.39 -10.59 -5.83
C ALA A 41 2.11 -10.29 -6.63
N LEU A 42 1.99 -9.09 -7.21
CA LEU A 42 0.82 -8.69 -7.99
C LEU A 42 0.66 -9.54 -9.25
N VAL A 43 1.75 -9.80 -9.98
CA VAL A 43 1.73 -10.65 -11.17
C VAL A 43 1.41 -12.09 -10.78
N ALA A 44 2.08 -12.66 -9.78
CA ALA A 44 1.85 -14.04 -9.36
C ALA A 44 0.43 -14.29 -8.86
N VAL A 45 -0.12 -13.39 -8.03
CA VAL A 45 -1.50 -13.50 -7.54
C VAL A 45 -2.51 -13.27 -8.66
N THR A 46 -2.22 -12.38 -9.61
CA THR A 46 -3.08 -12.17 -10.79
C THR A 46 -3.16 -13.44 -11.64
N VAL A 47 -2.00 -14.05 -11.94
CA VAL A 47 -1.92 -15.34 -12.65
C VAL A 47 -2.69 -16.43 -11.89
N LEU A 48 -2.52 -16.51 -10.57
CA LEU A 48 -3.26 -17.46 -9.73
C LEU A 48 -4.78 -17.27 -9.86
N THR A 49 -5.27 -16.02 -9.81
CA THR A 49 -6.71 -15.74 -10.01
C THR A 49 -7.20 -16.04 -11.42
N LEU A 50 -6.37 -15.86 -12.45
CA LEU A 50 -6.74 -16.22 -13.83
C LEU A 50 -6.80 -17.74 -14.02
N CYS A 51 -6.00 -18.50 -13.28
CA CYS A 51 -6.07 -19.96 -13.23
C CYS A 51 -7.29 -20.49 -12.44
N GLY A 52 -8.20 -19.62 -11.98
CA GLY A 52 -9.44 -20.00 -11.30
C GLY A 52 -9.30 -20.24 -9.80
N ALA A 53 -8.12 -20.04 -9.21
CA ALA A 53 -7.94 -20.16 -7.78
C ALA A 53 -8.39 -18.88 -7.05
N PRO A 54 -9.17 -18.99 -5.95
CA PRO A 54 -9.63 -17.83 -5.22
C PRO A 54 -8.48 -17.20 -4.42
N ALA A 55 -7.99 -16.04 -4.86
CA ALA A 55 -7.10 -15.21 -4.04
C ALA A 55 -7.91 -14.53 -2.95
N ARG A 56 -7.76 -14.98 -1.70
CA ARG A 56 -8.44 -14.42 -0.53
C ARG A 56 -7.47 -14.27 0.61
N LEU A 57 -7.52 -13.11 1.27
CA LEU A 57 -6.80 -12.87 2.51
C LEU A 57 -7.84 -12.77 3.64
N PRO A 58 -7.65 -13.44 4.80
CA PRO A 58 -8.56 -13.33 5.93
C PRO A 58 -8.55 -11.89 6.46
N GLU A 59 -9.73 -11.31 6.74
CA GLU A 59 -9.84 -9.94 7.28
C GLU A 59 -8.94 -9.68 8.51
N PRO A 60 -8.80 -10.60 9.49
CA PRO A 60 -7.92 -10.35 10.64
C PRO A 60 -6.44 -10.18 10.24
N LEU A 61 -5.99 -10.94 9.24
CA LEU A 61 -4.61 -10.85 8.73
C LEU A 61 -4.42 -9.53 7.99
N ARG A 62 -5.38 -9.13 7.16
CA ARG A 62 -5.37 -7.86 6.44
C ARG A 62 -5.34 -6.68 7.41
N PHE A 63 -6.16 -6.73 8.46
CA PHE A 63 -6.19 -5.72 9.52
C PHE A 63 -4.85 -5.63 10.25
N ALA A 64 -4.28 -6.76 10.68
CA ALA A 64 -2.97 -6.79 11.33
C ALA A 64 -1.86 -6.20 10.45
N CYS A 65 -1.83 -6.53 9.15
CA CYS A 65 -0.89 -5.94 8.20
C CYS A 65 -1.07 -4.42 8.09
N PHE A 66 -2.31 -3.93 8.01
CA PHE A 66 -2.59 -2.49 7.94
C PHE A 66 -2.24 -1.76 9.23
N THR A 67 -2.44 -2.36 10.41
CA THR A 67 -1.98 -1.82 11.68
C THR A 67 -0.47 -1.64 11.66
N VAL A 68 0.30 -2.68 11.33
CA VAL A 68 1.77 -2.60 11.28
C VAL A 68 2.26 -1.55 10.27
N LEU A 69 1.67 -1.51 9.08
CA LEU A 69 2.00 -0.51 8.06
C LEU A 69 1.68 0.91 8.55
N GLY A 70 0.54 1.10 9.22
CA GLY A 70 0.16 2.38 9.82
C GLY A 70 1.13 2.83 10.91
N CYS A 71 1.52 1.92 11.81
CA CYS A 71 2.49 2.22 12.87
C CYS A 71 3.86 2.58 12.29
N SER A 72 4.34 1.81 11.31
CA SER A 72 5.61 2.08 10.64
C SER A 72 5.62 3.44 9.95
N MET A 73 4.51 3.83 9.30
CA MET A 73 4.41 5.17 8.72
C MET A 73 4.30 6.26 9.79
N GLY A 74 3.58 6.01 10.89
CA GLY A 74 3.48 6.94 12.02
C GLY A 74 4.83 7.26 12.64
N THR A 75 5.71 6.27 12.77
CA THR A 75 7.08 6.47 13.29
C THR A 75 7.98 7.30 12.37
N ALA A 76 7.63 7.47 11.09
CA ALA A 76 8.38 8.30 10.16
C ALA A 76 8.12 9.81 10.34
N LEU A 77 7.05 10.18 11.06
CA LEU A 77 6.74 11.57 11.41
C LEU A 77 7.57 11.98 12.64
N THR A 78 8.74 12.58 12.41
CA THR A 78 9.59 13.07 13.50
C THR A 78 9.13 14.43 14.02
N PRO A 79 9.41 14.77 15.30
CA PRO A 79 9.12 16.10 15.85
C PRO A 79 9.77 17.24 15.05
N GLU A 80 10.92 16.97 14.44
CA GLU A 80 11.65 17.92 13.60
C GLU A 80 10.89 18.25 12.30
N MET A 81 10.18 17.27 11.70
CA MET A 81 9.28 17.51 10.57
C MET A 81 8.15 18.48 10.97
N MET A 82 7.60 18.31 12.17
CA MET A 82 6.53 19.17 12.70
C MET A 82 7.00 20.60 12.92
N GLN A 83 8.22 20.80 13.45
CA GLN A 83 8.80 22.13 13.61
C GLN A 83 9.08 22.81 12.26
N LYS A 84 9.61 22.06 11.28
CA LYS A 84 9.84 22.59 9.93
C LYS A 84 8.55 22.98 9.20
N ALA A 85 7.44 22.28 9.45
CA ALA A 85 6.14 22.63 8.88
C ALA A 85 5.66 24.03 9.30
N VAL A 86 5.97 24.44 10.53
CA VAL A 86 5.62 25.78 11.08
C VAL A 86 6.55 26.87 10.55
N THR A 87 7.82 26.56 10.28
CA THR A 87 8.80 27.54 9.80
C THR A 87 8.63 27.90 8.31
N TRP A 88 8.01 27.04 7.50
CA TRP A 88 7.88 27.23 6.04
C TRP A 88 6.41 27.08 5.54
N PRO A 89 5.46 27.89 6.05
CA PRO A 89 4.03 27.74 5.75
C PRO A 89 3.70 27.95 4.27
N VAL A 90 4.48 28.78 3.56
CA VAL A 90 4.32 29.03 2.13
C VAL A 90 4.69 27.79 1.31
N SER A 91 5.82 27.14 1.62
CA SER A 91 6.24 25.91 0.93
C SER A 91 5.29 24.74 1.20
N MET A 92 4.76 24.62 2.42
CA MET A 92 3.75 23.62 2.77
C MET A 92 2.42 23.87 2.04
N SER A 93 1.99 25.13 1.95
CA SER A 93 0.79 25.50 1.18
C SER A 93 0.95 25.18 -0.31
N PHE A 94 2.12 25.48 -0.89
CA PHE A 94 2.42 25.16 -2.28
C PHE A 94 2.44 23.65 -2.53
N LEU A 95 3.03 22.88 -1.61
CA LEU A 95 3.03 21.43 -1.67
C LEU A 95 1.61 20.86 -1.61
N ALA A 96 0.79 21.30 -0.64
CA ALA A 96 -0.60 20.88 -0.50
C ALA A 96 -1.42 21.21 -1.76
N LEU A 97 -1.26 22.42 -2.30
CA LEU A 97 -1.93 22.84 -3.52
C LEU A 97 -1.46 22.02 -4.73
N SER A 98 -0.17 21.72 -4.82
CA SER A 98 0.38 20.89 -5.90
C SER A 98 -0.20 19.47 -5.85
N ILE A 99 -0.33 18.88 -4.65
CA ILE A 99 -0.93 17.56 -4.45
C ILE A 99 -2.37 17.56 -4.92
N VAL A 100 -3.17 18.54 -4.48
CA VAL A 100 -4.57 18.68 -4.88
C VAL A 100 -4.69 18.89 -6.39
N GLY A 101 -3.83 19.73 -6.98
CA GLY A 101 -3.80 20.02 -8.41
C GLY A 101 -3.46 18.77 -9.25
N VAL A 102 -2.44 18.02 -8.85
CA VAL A 102 -2.05 16.77 -9.52
C VAL A 102 -3.15 15.73 -9.36
N MET A 103 -3.74 15.56 -8.17
CA MET A 103 -4.86 14.67 -7.95
C MET A 103 -6.04 15.00 -8.86
N ALA A 104 -6.44 16.27 -8.94
CA ALA A 104 -7.53 16.71 -9.81
C ALA A 104 -7.20 16.43 -11.28
N CYS A 105 -5.99 16.77 -11.73
CA CYS A 105 -5.54 16.54 -13.10
C CYS A 105 -5.56 15.05 -13.48
N VAL A 106 -4.96 14.20 -12.65
CA VAL A 106 -4.89 12.74 -12.89
C VAL A 106 -6.27 12.11 -12.81
N THR A 107 -7.14 12.53 -11.88
CA THR A 107 -8.53 12.05 -11.79
C THR A 107 -9.32 12.39 -13.05
N LEU A 108 -9.20 13.64 -13.53
CA LEU A 108 -9.86 14.08 -14.76
C LEU A 108 -9.33 13.36 -15.99
N PHE A 109 -8.01 13.14 -16.06
CA PHE A 109 -7.38 12.39 -17.13
C PHE A 109 -7.86 10.93 -17.18
N LEU A 110 -7.83 10.22 -16.05
CA LEU A 110 -8.33 8.84 -15.94
C LEU A 110 -9.82 8.74 -16.27
N ARG A 111 -10.61 9.75 -15.91
CA ARG A 111 -12.04 9.79 -16.23
C ARG A 111 -12.29 10.04 -17.72
N LYS A 112 -11.62 11.01 -18.33
CA LYS A 112 -11.84 11.40 -19.74
C LYS A 112 -11.19 10.45 -20.74
N VAL A 113 -9.99 9.94 -20.43
CA VAL A 113 -9.21 9.12 -21.36
C VAL A 113 -9.43 7.62 -21.12
N ALA A 114 -9.43 7.18 -19.85
CA ALA A 114 -9.56 5.76 -19.52
C ALA A 114 -11.02 5.33 -19.23
N GLY A 115 -11.96 6.27 -19.13
CA GLY A 115 -13.39 5.99 -18.90
C GLY A 115 -13.68 5.41 -17.51
N TRP A 116 -12.81 5.64 -16.52
CA TRP A 116 -12.98 5.06 -15.18
C TRP A 116 -14.06 5.78 -14.36
N ASN A 117 -14.73 5.03 -13.47
CA ASN A 117 -15.68 5.58 -12.51
C ASN A 117 -14.98 6.58 -11.57
N LEU A 118 -15.71 7.59 -11.08
CA LEU A 118 -15.16 8.69 -10.28
C LEU A 118 -14.41 8.19 -9.05
N ALA A 119 -14.98 7.20 -8.34
CA ALA A 119 -14.35 6.59 -7.18
C ALA A 119 -13.02 5.92 -7.55
N THR A 120 -13.00 5.08 -8.59
CA THR A 120 -11.78 4.40 -9.07
C THR A 120 -10.70 5.39 -9.52
N ALA A 121 -11.09 6.44 -10.27
CA ALA A 121 -10.15 7.46 -10.75
C ALA A 121 -9.57 8.30 -9.59
N TYR A 122 -10.40 8.64 -8.60
CA TYR A 122 -9.96 9.37 -7.41
C TYR A 122 -9.01 8.54 -6.56
N TYR A 123 -9.38 7.30 -6.22
CA TYR A 123 -8.50 6.42 -5.43
C TYR A 123 -7.20 6.05 -6.17
N ALA A 124 -7.22 5.97 -7.50
CA ALA A 124 -6.01 5.78 -8.29
C ALA A 124 -5.10 7.03 -8.33
N SER A 125 -5.68 8.24 -8.23
CA SER A 125 -4.93 9.51 -8.32
C SER A 125 -4.33 9.94 -6.99
N VAL A 126 -4.85 9.50 -5.84
CA VAL A 126 -4.35 9.84 -4.50
C VAL A 126 -2.85 9.49 -4.39
N PRO A 127 -1.95 10.48 -4.24
CA PRO A 127 -0.56 10.25 -3.86
C PRO A 127 -0.54 9.91 -2.37
N GLY A 128 -0.35 8.63 -2.03
CA GLY A 128 -0.42 8.21 -0.65
C GLY A 128 -0.45 6.71 -0.41
N ALA A 129 -0.56 6.36 0.87
CA ALA A 129 -0.51 5.01 1.41
C ALA A 129 -1.60 4.13 0.81
N LEU A 130 -1.17 3.16 -0.01
CA LEU A 130 -1.98 2.10 -0.61
C LEU A 130 -2.98 1.52 0.39
N SER A 131 -2.54 1.28 1.63
CA SER A 131 -3.35 0.73 2.71
C SER A 131 -4.57 1.59 3.05
N ALA A 132 -4.40 2.90 3.22
CA ALA A 132 -5.50 3.81 3.52
C ALA A 132 -6.47 3.94 2.34
N VAL A 133 -5.92 4.02 1.12
CA VAL A 133 -6.74 4.08 -0.09
C VAL A 133 -7.54 2.79 -0.28
N ILE A 134 -6.93 1.63 -0.09
CA ILE A 134 -7.62 0.34 -0.15
C ILE A 134 -8.71 0.27 0.92
N ALA A 135 -8.42 0.68 2.16
CA ALA A 135 -9.40 0.67 3.23
C ALA A 135 -10.64 1.53 2.90
N MET A 136 -10.44 2.75 2.38
CA MET A 136 -11.56 3.62 1.97
C MET A 136 -12.26 3.14 0.69
N ALA A 137 -11.51 2.60 -0.27
CA ALA A 137 -12.06 2.08 -1.51
C ALA A 137 -12.88 0.80 -1.31
N GLN A 138 -12.61 0.01 -0.26
CA GLN A 138 -13.44 -1.16 0.10
C GLN A 138 -14.84 -0.76 0.56
N ALA A 139 -15.00 0.45 1.13
CA ALA A 139 -16.29 1.02 1.50
C ALA A 139 -16.99 1.74 0.33
N SER A 140 -16.39 1.73 -0.87
CA SER A 140 -16.86 2.43 -2.07
C SER A 140 -17.05 1.46 -3.23
N ASP A 141 -17.76 1.88 -4.28
CA ASP A 141 -17.96 1.12 -5.53
C ASP A 141 -16.73 1.16 -6.47
N ALA A 142 -15.52 1.19 -5.89
CA ALA A 142 -14.27 1.35 -6.64
C ALA A 142 -13.72 -0.02 -7.10
N ASP A 143 -13.23 -0.08 -8.33
CA ASP A 143 -12.53 -1.27 -8.84
C ASP A 143 -11.14 -1.38 -8.20
N MET A 144 -11.08 -2.15 -7.12
CA MET A 144 -9.88 -2.33 -6.31
C MET A 144 -8.68 -2.86 -7.11
N ARG A 145 -8.94 -3.69 -8.13
CA ARG A 145 -7.86 -4.26 -8.96
C ARG A 145 -7.19 -3.17 -9.78
N ARG A 146 -7.97 -2.25 -10.37
CA ARG A 146 -7.46 -1.13 -11.15
C ARG A 146 -6.69 -0.13 -10.27
N VAL A 147 -7.21 0.16 -9.08
CA VAL A 147 -6.55 1.06 -8.12
C VAL A 147 -5.21 0.47 -7.67
N ALA A 148 -5.19 -0.79 -7.26
CA ALA A 148 -3.97 -1.47 -6.83
C ALA A 148 -2.92 -1.52 -7.96
N PHE A 149 -3.35 -1.84 -9.19
CA PHE A 149 -2.48 -1.85 -10.36
C PHE A 149 -1.89 -0.46 -10.67
N ALA A 150 -2.72 0.59 -10.67
CA ALA A 150 -2.26 1.95 -10.92
C ALA A 150 -1.22 2.42 -9.89
N GLN A 151 -1.44 2.10 -8.61
CA GLN A 151 -0.52 2.46 -7.54
C GLN A 151 0.77 1.63 -7.58
N ALA A 152 0.69 0.34 -7.91
CA ALA A 152 1.87 -0.50 -8.13
C ALA A 152 2.70 0.00 -9.33
N MET A 153 2.05 0.34 -10.45
CA MET A 153 2.70 0.94 -11.61
C MET A 153 3.37 2.26 -11.24
N ARG A 154 2.71 3.12 -10.45
CA ARG A 154 3.32 4.36 -9.96
C ARG A 154 4.56 4.10 -9.12
N LEU A 155 4.51 3.17 -8.17
CA LEU A 155 5.67 2.81 -7.34
C LEU A 155 6.80 2.24 -8.18
N PHE A 156 6.49 1.36 -9.12
CA PHE A 156 7.46 0.81 -10.06
C PHE A 156 8.12 1.91 -10.89
N LEU A 157 7.32 2.79 -11.51
CA LEU A 157 7.83 3.91 -12.29
C LEU A 157 8.64 4.86 -11.43
N LEU A 158 8.18 5.19 -10.22
CA LEU A 158 8.94 6.03 -9.30
C LEU A 158 10.28 5.38 -8.98
N VAL A 159 10.33 4.13 -8.52
CA VAL A 159 11.59 3.46 -8.18
C VAL A 159 12.50 3.31 -9.40
N ALA A 160 11.95 2.94 -10.55
CA ALA A 160 12.72 2.82 -11.80
C ALA A 160 13.28 4.19 -12.25
N LEU A 161 12.46 5.25 -12.29
CA LEU A 161 12.94 6.59 -12.65
C LEU A 161 13.91 7.13 -11.60
N LEU A 162 13.63 6.99 -10.31
CA LEU A 162 14.49 7.50 -9.25
C LEU A 162 15.85 6.80 -9.30
N THR A 163 15.89 5.48 -9.48
CA THR A 163 17.16 4.74 -9.62
C THR A 163 17.89 5.09 -10.91
N GLN A 164 17.19 5.41 -12.02
CA GLN A 164 17.85 5.88 -13.24
C GLN A 164 18.36 7.33 -13.13
N ILE A 165 17.60 8.21 -12.47
CA ILE A 165 17.92 9.64 -12.30
C ILE A 165 19.00 9.83 -11.22
N LEU A 166 18.93 9.07 -10.12
CA LEU A 166 19.88 9.12 -9.00
C LEU A 166 20.92 8.00 -9.05
N GLY A 167 20.93 7.15 -10.08
CA GLY A 167 21.79 5.96 -10.23
C GLY A 167 23.28 6.21 -10.32
N GLY A 168 23.74 7.45 -10.09
CA GLY A 168 25.13 7.74 -9.73
C GLY A 168 25.42 7.74 -8.22
N ALA A 169 24.43 7.75 -7.32
CA ALA A 169 24.66 8.10 -5.91
C ALA A 169 23.80 7.42 -4.83
N SER A 170 22.82 6.56 -5.13
CA SER A 170 22.06 5.92 -4.04
C SER A 170 21.59 4.50 -4.36
N GLY A 171 22.02 3.55 -3.54
CA GLY A 171 21.56 2.17 -3.53
C GLY A 171 20.07 2.06 -3.15
N PRO A 172 19.50 0.83 -3.19
CA PRO A 172 18.07 0.61 -3.02
C PRO A 172 17.57 1.32 -1.75
N ALA A 173 16.54 2.16 -1.92
CA ALA A 173 15.89 2.84 -0.80
C ALA A 173 15.55 1.78 0.26
N PRO A 174 15.99 1.97 1.52
CA PRO A 174 15.77 0.97 2.55
C PRO A 174 14.27 0.77 2.69
N VAL A 175 13.79 -0.42 2.34
CA VAL A 175 12.51 -0.91 2.85
C VAL A 175 12.69 -0.85 4.35
N ALA A 176 11.99 0.07 5.01
CA ALA A 176 12.05 0.20 6.46
C ALA A 176 11.81 -1.20 7.03
N ALA A 177 12.86 -1.77 7.64
CA ALA A 177 12.74 -3.07 8.27
C ALA A 177 11.56 -2.96 9.24
N PRO A 178 10.63 -3.93 9.26
CA PRO A 178 9.56 -3.92 10.24
C PRO A 178 10.24 -3.84 11.60
N VAL A 179 10.08 -2.70 12.27
CA VAL A 179 10.65 -2.47 13.58
C VAL A 179 9.96 -3.48 14.48
N LEU A 180 10.66 -4.55 14.82
CA LEU A 180 10.30 -5.43 15.93
C LEU A 180 10.43 -4.56 17.19
N SER A 181 9.39 -3.78 17.46
CA SER A 181 9.27 -3.10 18.74
C SER A 181 9.24 -4.17 19.84
N PRO A 182 9.80 -3.89 21.02
CA PRO A 182 9.79 -4.85 22.12
C PRO A 182 8.34 -5.29 22.41
N LEU A 183 8.15 -6.58 22.76
CA LEU A 183 6.86 -7.22 23.06
C LEU A 183 5.80 -6.35 23.78
N PRO A 184 6.13 -5.49 24.77
CA PRO A 184 5.15 -4.58 25.37
C PRO A 184 4.54 -3.55 24.39
N ASP A 185 5.31 -2.99 23.46
CA ASP A 185 4.80 -2.00 22.49
C ASP A 185 3.85 -2.65 21.48
N LEU A 186 4.10 -3.91 21.12
CA LEU A 186 3.19 -4.70 20.28
C LEU A 186 1.86 -4.98 20.98
N ALA A 187 1.89 -5.21 22.30
CA ALA A 187 0.69 -5.38 23.12
C ALA A 187 -0.12 -4.08 23.25
N VAL A 188 0.56 -2.94 23.42
CA VAL A 188 -0.07 -1.60 23.47
C VAL A 188 -0.68 -1.25 22.11
N LEU A 189 -0.01 -1.55 21.00
CA LEU A 189 -0.53 -1.33 19.65
C LEU A 189 -1.73 -2.21 19.33
N LEU A 190 -1.70 -3.49 19.73
CA LEU A 190 -2.85 -4.39 19.61
C LEU A 190 -4.03 -3.91 20.48
N LEU A 191 -3.78 -3.49 21.73
CA LEU A 191 -4.79 -2.93 22.62
C LEU A 191 -5.39 -1.62 22.09
N ALA A 192 -4.57 -0.73 21.52
CA ALA A 192 -5.02 0.51 20.91
C ALA A 192 -5.84 0.26 19.63
N SER A 193 -5.43 -0.71 18.79
CA SER A 193 -6.22 -1.15 17.64
C SER A 193 -7.57 -1.78 18.03
N PHE A 194 -7.63 -2.48 19.17
CA PHE A 194 -8.88 -3.00 19.73
C PHE A 194 -9.76 -1.91 20.35
N ALA A 195 -9.17 -0.91 21.00
CA ALA A 195 -9.90 0.22 21.58
C ALA A 195 -10.51 1.14 20.51
N GLY A 196 -9.86 1.27 19.35
CA GLY A 196 -10.39 2.01 18.19
C GLY A 196 -11.44 1.25 17.36
N SER A 197 -11.70 -0.03 17.65
CA SER A 197 -12.72 -0.83 16.96
C SER A 197 -14.02 -1.00 17.77
N LEU A 198 -14.18 -0.26 18.87
CA LEU A 198 -15.38 -0.22 19.71
C LEU A 198 -16.27 0.97 19.32
#